data_AF-A0AAU4GUB6-F1
#
_entry.id   AF-A0AAU4GUB6-F1
#
_cell.length_a   1.000
_cell.length_b   1.000
_cell.length_c   1.000
_cell.angle_alpha   90.00
_cell.angle_beta   90.00
_cell.angle_gamma   90.00
#
_symmetry.space_group_name_H-M   'P 1'
#
loop_
_entity.id
_entity.type
_entity.pdbx_description
1 polymer ?
#
loop_
_entity_poly.entity_id
_entity_poly.type
_entity_poly.pdbx_seq_one_letter_code
_entity_poly.pdbx_strand_id
1 'polypeptide(L)' 'MTLPAEPAAKEITAQLITDVGFDPLYIGDLIPGARLLEDSSGLTRALAGRLDGPFFYRYGRPGEL' A
#
# COMPACT_ATOMS: atom_id res chain seq x y z
N MET A 1 -0.72 -21.48 -10.42
CA MET A 1 -0.19 -21.86 -9.10
C MET A 1 -0.49 -20.71 -8.16
N THR A 2 -1.48 -20.85 -7.29
CA THR A 2 -1.88 -19.81 -6.34
C THR A 2 -0.95 -19.89 -5.14
N LEU A 3 -0.17 -18.85 -4.87
CA LEU A 3 0.57 -18.77 -3.60
C LEU A 3 -0.48 -18.61 -2.49
N PRO A 4 -0.50 -19.45 -1.45
CA PRO A 4 -1.48 -19.33 -0.38
C PRO A 4 -1.24 -18.01 0.35
N ALA A 5 -2.27 -17.16 0.39
CA ALA A 5 -2.29 -16.03 1.31
C ALA A 5 -2.63 -16.59 2.70
N GLU A 6 -1.71 -16.47 3.64
CA GLU A 6 -1.93 -16.85 5.04
C GLU A 6 -2.89 -15.83 5.68
N PRO A 7 -4.11 -16.21 6.10
CA PRO A 7 -5.11 -15.25 6.60
C PRO A 7 -4.60 -14.42 7.79
N ALA A 8 -3.83 -15.05 8.69
CA ALA A 8 -3.23 -14.39 9.85
C ALA A 8 -2.19 -13.32 9.48
N ALA A 9 -1.54 -13.41 8.31
CA ALA A 9 -0.54 -12.44 7.89
C ALA A 9 -1.16 -11.05 7.66
N LYS A 10 -2.41 -11.00 7.18
CA LYS A 10 -3.14 -9.75 7.00
C LYS A 10 -3.39 -9.04 8.33
N GLU A 11 -3.85 -9.77 9.33
CA GLU A 11 -4.17 -9.23 10.66
C GLU A 11 -2.93 -8.72 11.38
N ILE A 12 -1.85 -9.51 11.38
CA ILE A 12 -0.57 -9.12 11.97
C ILE A 12 -0.02 -7.86 11.29
N THR A 13 -0.05 -7.81 9.95
CA THR A 13 0.44 -6.65 9.20
C THR A 13 -0.39 -5.40 9.49
N ALA A 14 -1.72 -5.53 9.58
CA ALA A 14 -2.59 -4.41 9.94
C ALA A 14 -2.28 -3.87 11.34
N GLN A 15 -2.01 -4.75 12.30
CA GLN A 15 -1.60 -4.35 13.66
C GLN A 15 -0.28 -3.58 13.63
N LEU A 16 0.74 -4.10 12.94
CA LEU A 16 2.05 -3.44 12.85
C LEU A 16 1.96 -2.03 12.22
N ILE A 17 1.12 -1.86 11.19
CA ILE A 17 0.87 -0.55 10.56
C ILE A 17 0.18 0.40 11.54
N THR A 18 -0.80 -0.10 12.29
CA THR A 18 -1.54 0.68 13.29
C THR A 18 -0.63 1.10 14.45
N ASP A 19 0.24 0.21 14.91
CA ASP A 19 1.16 0.44 16.03
C ASP A 19 2.14 1.59 15.77
N VAL A 20 2.44 1.89 14.50
CA VAL A 20 3.29 3.03 14.09
C VAL A 20 2.49 4.26 13.67
N GLY A 21 1.18 4.28 13.92
CA GLY A 21 0.32 5.44 13.73
C GLY A 21 -0.19 5.65 12.30
N PHE A 22 -0.22 4.60 11.47
CA PHE A 22 -0.78 4.64 10.12
C PHE A 22 -2.07 3.82 10.03
N ASP A 23 -2.92 4.15 9.06
CA ASP A 23 -4.15 3.41 8.78
C ASP A 23 -3.89 2.30 7.74
N PRO A 24 -4.12 1.02 8.08
CA PRO A 24 -3.95 -0.07 7.12
C PRO A 24 -5.04 -0.04 6.03
N LEU A 25 -4.63 -0.14 4.77
CA LEU A 25 -5.53 -0.22 3.61
C LEU A 25 -5.46 -1.59 2.95
N TYR A 26 -6.60 -2.27 2.85
CA TYR A 26 -6.71 -3.54 2.13
C TYR A 26 -7.02 -3.30 0.64
N ILE A 27 -6.09 -3.68 -0.21
CA ILE A 27 -6.17 -3.46 -1.67
C ILE A 27 -6.58 -4.70 -2.47
N GLY A 28 -6.89 -5.81 -1.79
CA GLY A 28 -7.27 -7.09 -2.40
C GLY A 28 -6.28 -8.22 -2.09
N ASP A 29 -6.54 -9.38 -2.67
CA ASP A 29 -5.73 -10.58 -2.48
C ASP A 29 -4.36 -10.45 -3.18
N LEU A 30 -3.39 -11.29 -2.78
CA LEU A 30 -2.01 -11.25 -3.30
C LEU A 30 -1.96 -11.25 -4.84
N ILE A 31 -2.85 -12.02 -5.48
CA ILE A 31 -3.08 -11.98 -6.92
C ILE A 31 -4.53 -11.54 -7.15
N PRO A 32 -4.79 -10.46 -7.92
CA PRO A 32 -3.84 -9.63 -8.67
C PRO A 32 -3.27 -8.42 -7.88
N GLY A 33 -3.63 -8.23 -6.61
CA GLY A 33 -3.38 -6.98 -5.88
C GLY A 33 -1.89 -6.61 -5.75
N ALA A 34 -1.00 -7.59 -5.56
CA ALA A 34 0.44 -7.30 -5.47
C ALA A 34 1.00 -6.75 -6.79
N ARG A 35 0.56 -7.29 -7.94
CA ARG A 35 0.98 -6.81 -9.26
C ARG A 35 0.56 -5.37 -9.49
N LEU A 36 -0.66 -5.02 -9.09
CA LEU A 36 -1.14 -3.63 -9.18
C LEU A 36 -0.23 -2.66 -8.40
N LEU A 37 0.19 -3.03 -7.18
CA LEU A 37 1.12 -2.20 -6.41
C LEU A 37 2.52 -2.15 -7.02
N GLU A 38 3.06 -3.28 -7.46
CA GLU A 38 4.39 -3.34 -8.07
C GLU A 38 4.45 -2.45 -9.31
N ASP A 39 3.48 -2.58 -10.22
CA ASP A 39 3.41 -1.83 -11.47
C ASP A 39 3.19 -0.33 -11.19
N SER A 40 2.32 0.02 -10.24
CA SER A 40 2.07 1.44 -9.88
C SER A 40 3.24 2.08 -9.10
N SER A 41 4.01 1.30 -8.34
CA SER A 41 5.15 1.82 -7.57
C SER A 41 6.23 2.43 -8.47
N GLY A 42 6.38 1.93 -9.70
CA GLY A 42 7.31 2.48 -10.69
C GLY A 42 6.98 3.93 -11.04
N LEU A 43 5.70 4.25 -11.22
CA LEU A 43 5.24 5.61 -11.49
C LEU A 43 5.53 6.54 -10.29
N THR A 44 5.19 6.11 -9.07
CA THR A 44 5.42 6.91 -7.86
C THR A 44 6.90 7.22 -7.65
N ARG A 45 7.79 6.23 -7.91
CA ARG A 45 9.25 6.42 -7.85
C ARG A 45 9.79 7.34 -8.94
N ALA A 46 9.25 7.26 -10.15
CA ALA A 46 9.65 8.15 -11.26
C ALA A 46 9.31 9.62 -10.96
N LEU A 47 8.15 9.87 -10.35
CA LEU A 47 7.77 11.20 -9.86
C LEU A 47 8.66 11.64 -8.70
N ALA A 48 8.98 10.73 -7.77
CA ALA A 48 9.94 10.95 -6.67
C ALA A 48 11.26 11.57 -7.15
N GLY A 49 11.86 10.98 -8.17
CA GLY A 49 13.15 11.43 -8.71
C GLY A 49 13.11 12.75 -9.49
N ARG A 50 11.93 13.26 -9.89
CA ARG A 50 11.81 14.49 -10.69
C ARG A 50 11.39 15.72 -9.89
N LEU A 51 10.78 15.52 -8.72
CA LEU A 51 10.08 16.56 -7.99
C LEU A 51 10.73 16.84 -6.60
N ASP A 52 11.94 16.33 -6.36
CA ASP A 52 12.79 16.63 -5.18
C ASP A 52 12.21 16.27 -3.81
N GLY A 53 11.50 15.13 -3.64
CA GLY A 53 11.11 14.68 -2.31
C GLY A 53 10.25 13.41 -2.24
N PRO A 54 9.93 12.92 -1.02
CA PRO A 54 8.94 11.87 -0.87
C PRO A 54 7.54 12.42 -1.19
N PHE A 55 6.86 11.80 -2.17
CA PHE A 55 5.48 12.14 -2.52
C PHE A 55 4.51 11.34 -1.66
N PHE A 56 3.82 12.03 -0.77
CA PHE A 56 2.65 11.49 -0.12
C PHE A 56 1.47 11.61 -1.07
N TYR A 57 0.86 10.49 -1.41
CA TYR A 57 -0.41 10.48 -2.13
C TYR A 57 -1.51 10.11 -1.14
N ARG A 58 -2.55 10.92 -1.11
CA ARG A 58 -3.71 10.71 -0.24
C ARG A 58 -4.72 9.87 -1.01
N TYR A 59 -5.07 8.71 -0.46
CA TYR A 59 -6.16 7.89 -1.00
C TYR A 59 -7.56 8.43 -0.62
N GLY A 60 -7.69 9.19 0.47
CA GLY A 60 -8.94 9.82 0.91
C GLY A 60 -9.20 11.19 0.27
N ARG A 61 -10.45 11.64 0.22
CA ARG A 61 -10.77 12.99 -0.28
C ARG A 61 -10.29 14.07 0.67
N PRO A 62 -10.04 15.31 0.21
CA PRO A 62 -9.77 16.44 1.11
C PRO A 62 -10.87 16.57 2.17
N GLY A 63 -10.48 16.61 3.45
CA GLY A 63 -11.40 16.76 4.58
C GLY A 63 -11.92 15.45 5.22
N GLU A 64 -11.58 14.29 4.69
CA GLU A 64 -11.88 13.00 5.31
C GLU A 64 -10.66 12.49 6.12
N LEU A 65 -10.60 12.81 7.41
CA LEU A 65 -9.78 12.17 8.45
C LEU A 65 -10.60 12.08 9.74
#